data_AF-A0A0C9LW75-F1
#
_entry.id   AF-A0A0C9LW75-F1
#
_cell.length_a   1.000
_cell.length_b   1.000
_cell.length_c   1.000
_cell.angle_alpha   90.00
_cell.angle_beta   90.00
_cell.angle_gamma   90.00
#
_symmetry.space_group_name_H-M   'P 1'
#
loop_
_entity.id
_entity.type
_entity.pdbx_description
1 polymer ?
#
loop_
_entity_poly.entity_id
_entity_poly.type
_entity_poly.pdbx_seq_one_letter_code
_entity_poly.pdbx_strand_id
1 'polypeptide(L)'
;MNALVALLHFCEVHGPCVVYCTQTIHSNSPTLNDNDLCSNDSNTSTSPIPILSSKYPAALQQASSMSTTYSSSSLRKNSVSSLNTTTTTNIPGTGVPSAMATTPTSIGTIGTAPSTTCAACTAQLPLINNGTSIIEARRLITTDDDDPTIQYIGTSKSPQQPHLYKAVRLACVRSLTAEFCQGRDGPVLFGDDENGHVMSYMFKLRDAQARGEARFYALMMLMTDRVYLVSCWPLLVSAFRSMALNLQERANIVFQREKDGMRQITHSSRRAPAMISQDQFYRRRSNTALRSLVDLLGIKDIYAQIQAQFSYTLKLASRKRMEKLTLGRRESALYQKLKADYEAKKKSNNSRGHILTLMDESVSKEFSGFPFGIMEYYSDKCTPNGNLLLFMSDLQMSARNMHRDTEKVAFTITALHDYNPGWNNQSTPVQQPRFTMFGSIDKVPESKTEIAMDCFTKTHAEAKPWKSFHDFNFYEFHVKGIYYVGGFGGLNYIGWIPLDLYQTAGFGRLVEQ
;
A
#
# COMPACT_ATOMS: atom_id res chain seq x y z
N MET A 1 -9.01 10.93 -0.58
CA MET A 1 -8.72 10.57 -1.98
C MET A 1 -7.86 11.68 -2.55
N ASN A 2 -6.68 11.37 -3.09
CA ASN A 2 -5.83 12.37 -3.75
C ASN A 2 -6.21 12.44 -5.24
N ALA A 3 -7.20 13.27 -5.56
CA ALA A 3 -7.68 13.44 -6.93
C ALA A 3 -7.91 14.92 -7.24
N LEU A 4 -7.80 15.24 -8.53
CA LEU A 4 -7.98 16.58 -9.05
C LEU A 4 -8.88 16.53 -10.29
N VAL A 5 -9.90 17.39 -10.31
CA VAL A 5 -10.75 17.57 -11.50
C VAL A 5 -10.43 18.90 -12.16
N ALA A 6 -10.34 18.94 -13.49
CA ALA A 6 -10.07 20.17 -14.21
C ALA A 6 -10.88 20.31 -15.51
N LEU A 7 -11.21 21.56 -15.84
CA LEU A 7 -11.69 21.98 -17.15
C LEU A 7 -10.51 22.51 -17.96
N LEU A 8 -10.33 21.93 -19.15
CA LEU A 8 -9.27 22.24 -20.08
C LEU A 8 -9.83 22.87 -21.35
N HIS A 9 -9.04 23.70 -22.01
CA HIS A 9 -9.38 24.34 -23.28
C HIS A 9 -8.16 24.34 -24.22
N PHE A 10 -8.39 24.09 -25.50
CA PHE A 10 -7.39 24.37 -26.52
C PHE A 10 -7.59 25.78 -27.07
N CYS A 11 -6.75 26.71 -26.61
CA CYS A 11 -6.74 28.09 -27.09
C CYS A 11 -5.96 28.19 -28.41
N GLU A 12 -6.51 28.87 -29.41
CA GLU A 12 -5.81 29.08 -30.68
C GLU A 12 -4.56 29.97 -30.55
N VAL A 13 -4.49 30.81 -29.51
CA VAL A 13 -3.36 31.72 -29.23
C VAL A 13 -2.35 31.08 -28.27
N HIS A 14 -2.83 30.46 -27.19
CA HIS A 14 -1.98 29.96 -26.09
C HIS A 14 -1.76 28.43 -26.13
N GLY A 15 -2.43 27.72 -27.04
CA GLY A 15 -2.45 26.26 -27.07
C GLY A 15 -3.25 25.65 -25.92
N PRO A 16 -2.91 24.41 -25.50
CA PRO A 16 -3.56 23.73 -24.38
C PRO A 16 -3.45 24.55 -23.09
N CYS A 17 -4.57 24.78 -22.41
CA CYS A 17 -4.62 25.49 -21.14
C CYS A 17 -5.60 24.86 -20.14
N VAL A 18 -5.25 24.96 -18.85
CA VAL A 18 -6.15 24.64 -17.74
C VAL A 18 -6.94 25.90 -17.45
N VAL A 19 -8.26 25.85 -17.58
CA VAL A 19 -9.14 27.00 -17.34
C VAL A 19 -9.50 27.06 -15.85
N TYR A 20 -9.90 25.92 -15.30
CA TYR A 20 -10.38 25.79 -13.93
C TYR A 20 -10.01 24.42 -13.36
N CYS A 21 -9.64 24.34 -12.09
CA CYS A 21 -9.40 23.06 -11.43
C CYS A 21 -9.86 23.05 -9.97
N THR A 22 -10.35 21.91 -9.51
CA THR A 22 -10.83 21.68 -8.15
C THR A 22 -10.05 20.54 -7.50
N GLN A 23 -9.59 20.78 -6.28
CA GLN A 23 -8.79 19.85 -5.49
C GLN A 23 -9.47 19.54 -4.17
N THR A 24 -9.36 18.30 -3.71
CA THR A 24 -9.76 17.92 -2.35
C THR A 24 -8.60 18.15 -1.39
N ILE A 25 -8.84 18.89 -0.31
CA ILE A 25 -7.88 19.16 0.76
C ILE A 25 -8.47 18.67 2.08
N HIS A 26 -7.64 17.97 2.86
CA HIS A 26 -7.97 17.50 4.19
C HIS A 26 -7.30 18.42 5.22
N SER A 27 -8.04 18.90 6.22
CA SER A 27 -7.52 19.83 7.25
C SER A 27 -6.34 19.29 8.06
N ASN A 28 -6.11 17.97 8.04
CA ASN A 28 -4.97 17.31 8.70
C ASN A 28 -3.73 17.14 7.80
N SER A 29 -3.75 17.63 6.55
CA SER A 29 -2.53 17.67 5.73
C SER A 29 -1.69 18.88 6.15
N PRO A 30 -0.35 18.75 6.31
CA PRO A 30 0.50 19.88 6.66
C PRO A 30 0.41 20.91 5.53
N THR A 31 -0.38 21.96 5.75
CA THR A 31 -0.36 23.15 4.91
C THR A 31 0.95 23.86 5.19
N LEU A 32 1.70 24.13 4.13
CA LEU A 32 2.67 25.21 4.11
C LEU A 32 1.95 26.48 4.58
N ASN A 33 2.57 27.16 5.54
CA ASN A 33 2.13 28.32 6.30
C ASN A 33 1.13 29.26 5.60
N ASP A 34 0.11 29.65 6.36
CA ASP A 34 -0.84 30.75 6.08
C ASP A 34 -0.18 32.17 6.09
N ASN A 35 1.13 32.29 5.85
CA ASN A 35 1.86 33.55 6.00
C ASN A 35 2.32 34.23 4.68
N ASP A 36 1.93 33.77 3.50
CA ASP A 36 2.11 34.57 2.27
C ASP A 36 0.98 35.60 2.10
N LEU A 37 0.88 36.48 3.10
CA LEU A 37 0.29 37.81 3.00
C LEU A 37 1.45 38.81 2.94
N CYS A 38 1.53 39.53 1.82
CA CYS A 38 2.40 40.68 1.56
C CYS A 38 3.91 40.41 1.57
N SER A 39 4.53 40.36 0.38
CA SER A 39 5.69 41.20 0.01
C SER A 39 6.12 40.92 -1.44
N ASN A 40 6.22 41.98 -2.23
CA ASN A 40 7.10 42.01 -3.39
C ASN A 40 8.54 41.92 -2.88
N ASP A 41 9.37 41.06 -3.46
CA ASP A 41 10.69 41.46 -3.97
C ASP A 41 11.38 40.32 -4.73
N SER A 42 12.01 40.74 -5.82
CA SER A 42 12.91 39.99 -6.67
C SER A 42 14.20 39.58 -5.92
N ASN A 43 14.59 38.30 -6.00
CA ASN A 43 15.92 37.87 -6.42
C ASN A 43 16.10 36.35 -6.27
N THR A 44 16.34 35.68 -7.40
CA THR A 44 16.80 34.31 -7.48
C THR A 44 18.28 34.18 -7.12
N SER A 45 18.61 33.32 -6.16
CA SER A 45 19.87 32.59 -6.17
C SER A 45 19.63 31.14 -5.73
N THR A 46 20.00 30.24 -6.63
CA THR A 46 19.92 28.78 -6.51
C THR A 46 21.04 28.25 -5.63
N SER A 47 20.73 27.34 -4.71
CA SER A 47 21.69 26.36 -4.16
C SER A 47 20.94 25.09 -3.75
N PRO A 48 21.41 23.89 -4.17
CA PRO A 48 20.75 22.63 -3.81
C PRO A 48 21.21 22.15 -2.42
N ILE A 49 20.27 21.70 -1.59
CA ILE A 49 20.53 21.03 -0.31
C ILE A 49 20.17 19.53 -0.45
N PRO A 50 20.92 18.59 0.17
CA PRO A 50 20.96 17.18 -0.22
C PRO A 50 19.75 16.37 0.24
N ILE A 51 19.43 15.34 -0.55
CA ILE A 51 18.43 14.31 -0.26
C ILE A 51 18.95 13.36 0.81
N LEU A 52 18.24 13.25 1.92
CA LEU A 52 18.45 12.21 2.93
C LEU A 52 17.83 10.90 2.43
N SER A 53 18.65 9.91 2.06
CA SER A 53 18.17 8.59 1.65
C SER A 53 17.59 7.83 2.85
N SER A 54 16.32 7.45 2.78
CA SER A 54 15.75 6.47 3.71
C SER A 54 16.25 5.07 3.32
N LYS A 55 17.09 4.51 4.18
CA LYS A 55 17.46 3.09 4.18
C LYS A 55 16.30 2.29 4.78
N TYR A 56 15.75 1.35 4.02
CA TYR A 56 15.16 0.13 4.59
C TYR A 56 15.67 -1.09 3.81
N PRO A 57 15.86 -2.24 4.48
CA PRO A 57 16.73 -3.32 4.00
C PRO A 57 16.03 -4.25 3.01
N ALA A 58 16.81 -4.72 2.06
CA ALA A 58 16.49 -5.87 1.22
C ALA A 58 16.72 -7.17 1.99
N ALA A 59 15.69 -8.03 2.02
CA ALA A 59 15.76 -9.46 2.33
C ALA A 59 14.47 -10.07 1.76
N LEU A 60 14.41 -11.21 1.07
CA LEU A 60 15.41 -12.20 0.66
C LEU A 60 14.71 -12.99 -0.46
N GLN A 61 15.39 -13.20 -1.59
CA GLN A 61 14.99 -14.15 -2.63
C GLN A 61 15.44 -15.57 -2.27
N GLN A 62 14.74 -16.54 -2.88
CA GLN A 62 14.97 -18.00 -3.01
C GLN A 62 14.02 -18.85 -2.14
N ALA A 63 13.39 -19.91 -2.62
CA ALA A 63 13.11 -20.43 -3.96
C ALA A 63 12.12 -21.61 -3.74
N SER A 64 11.17 -21.83 -4.66
CA SER A 64 10.83 -23.19 -5.09
C SER A 64 9.95 -23.18 -6.33
N SER A 65 10.49 -23.86 -7.33
CA SER A 65 9.91 -24.30 -8.58
C SER A 65 8.63 -25.12 -8.43
N MET A 66 7.65 -24.91 -9.30
CA MET A 66 7.05 -26.00 -10.07
C MET A 66 6.64 -25.51 -11.46
N SER A 67 7.20 -26.18 -12.45
CA SER A 67 6.94 -26.03 -13.87
C SER A 67 5.54 -26.52 -14.22
N THR A 68 4.87 -25.84 -15.16
CA THR A 68 3.91 -26.53 -16.03
C THR A 68 4.06 -26.00 -17.44
N THR A 69 4.51 -26.92 -18.27
CA THR A 69 4.80 -26.85 -19.69
C THR A 69 3.53 -26.57 -20.48
N TYR A 70 3.55 -25.59 -21.38
CA TYR A 70 2.85 -25.71 -22.66
C TYR A 70 3.67 -25.04 -23.76
N SER A 71 4.18 -25.90 -24.64
CA SER A 71 4.85 -25.55 -25.89
C SER A 71 3.81 -25.26 -26.96
N SER A 72 4.01 -24.20 -27.74
CA SER A 72 3.63 -24.23 -29.15
C SER A 72 4.53 -23.29 -29.95
N SER A 73 5.23 -23.92 -30.88
CA SER A 73 6.27 -23.45 -31.77
C SER A 73 5.84 -22.40 -32.80
N SER A 74 6.81 -21.52 -33.07
CA SER A 74 7.16 -20.86 -34.33
C SER A 74 6.48 -21.36 -35.62
N LEU A 75 6.10 -20.42 -36.47
CA LEU A 75 6.22 -20.53 -37.94
C LEU A 75 6.38 -19.12 -38.54
N ARG A 76 7.63 -18.78 -38.89
CA ARG A 76 7.93 -17.81 -39.95
C ARG A 76 7.73 -18.52 -41.29
N LYS A 77 7.11 -17.85 -42.26
CA LYS A 77 7.41 -18.06 -43.69
C LYS A 77 7.46 -16.72 -44.42
N ASN A 78 8.51 -16.62 -45.22
CA ASN A 78 8.89 -15.55 -46.13
C ASN A 78 7.88 -15.34 -47.26
N SER A 79 7.87 -14.13 -47.83
CA SER A 79 8.01 -13.98 -49.28
C SER A 79 8.42 -12.56 -49.65
N VAL A 80 9.55 -12.49 -50.35
CA VAL A 80 10.15 -11.34 -51.04
C VAL A 80 9.65 -11.31 -52.48
N SER A 81 9.44 -10.13 -53.06
CA SER A 81 9.57 -9.74 -54.48
C SER A 81 8.77 -8.45 -54.70
N SER A 82 9.13 -7.46 -55.52
CA SER A 82 10.26 -7.18 -56.43
C SER A 82 10.02 -5.73 -56.94
N LEU A 83 11.01 -4.84 -56.82
CA LEU A 83 11.77 -4.17 -57.90
C LEU A 83 10.99 -3.53 -59.08
N ASN A 84 11.32 -2.24 -59.30
CA ASN A 84 11.64 -1.53 -60.57
C ASN A 84 12.13 -0.12 -60.13
N THR A 85 13.42 0.27 -60.10
CA THR A 85 14.49 0.45 -61.11
C THR A 85 14.24 1.53 -62.17
N THR A 86 14.98 2.64 -62.07
CA THR A 86 15.79 3.35 -63.13
C THR A 86 16.44 4.62 -62.51
N THR A 87 17.74 4.67 -62.17
CA THR A 87 18.92 5.20 -62.92
C THR A 87 18.81 6.68 -63.37
N THR A 88 19.42 7.64 -62.65
CA THR A 88 20.76 8.29 -62.79
C THR A 88 20.95 9.26 -63.95
N THR A 89 21.35 10.53 -63.67
CA THR A 89 22.43 11.31 -64.33
C THR A 89 22.71 12.67 -63.66
N ASN A 90 23.99 13.09 -63.72
CA ASN A 90 24.66 14.25 -63.10
C ASN A 90 24.46 15.60 -63.84
N ILE A 91 24.36 16.71 -63.06
CA ILE A 91 25.13 18.01 -63.03
C ILE A 91 25.81 18.53 -64.35
N PRO A 92 25.86 19.85 -64.73
CA PRO A 92 26.24 21.04 -63.89
C PRO A 92 25.55 22.42 -64.09
N GLY A 93 25.45 23.16 -62.97
CA GLY A 93 25.99 24.51 -62.68
C GLY A 93 25.67 25.73 -63.56
N THR A 94 25.11 26.79 -62.92
CA THR A 94 25.59 28.20 -63.00
C THR A 94 24.80 29.11 -62.04
N GLY A 95 25.52 29.98 -61.29
CA GLY A 95 25.06 31.34 -60.99
C GLY A 95 24.52 31.66 -59.58
N VAL A 96 25.42 32.00 -58.66
CA VAL A 96 25.15 32.86 -57.48
C VAL A 96 25.14 34.34 -57.97
N PRO A 97 24.50 35.30 -57.26
CA PRO A 97 25.30 36.05 -56.28
C PRO A 97 24.58 36.37 -54.96
N SER A 98 25.41 36.36 -53.92
CA SER A 98 25.17 36.88 -52.58
C SER A 98 25.29 38.40 -52.58
N ALA A 99 24.49 39.10 -51.78
CA ALA A 99 24.70 40.51 -51.46
C ALA A 99 24.37 40.80 -49.99
N MET A 100 25.42 41.15 -49.24
CA MET A 100 25.43 41.92 -47.99
C MET A 100 24.73 43.28 -48.18
N ALA A 101 24.02 43.77 -47.16
CA ALA A 101 24.07 45.18 -46.76
C ALA A 101 23.34 45.49 -45.43
N THR A 102 24.13 45.97 -44.48
CA THR A 102 23.90 47.14 -43.60
C THR A 102 22.70 47.21 -42.66
N THR A 103 23.06 47.20 -41.37
CA THR A 103 22.37 47.84 -40.24
C THR A 103 22.08 49.33 -40.46
N PRO A 104 20.93 49.83 -39.97
CA PRO A 104 20.85 51.14 -39.37
C PRO A 104 20.46 51.04 -37.89
N THR A 105 21.29 51.64 -37.07
CA THR A 105 21.08 51.97 -35.66
C THR A 105 19.98 53.03 -35.56
N SER A 106 18.88 52.73 -34.86
CA SER A 106 18.02 53.75 -34.29
C SER A 106 17.52 53.29 -32.92
N ILE A 107 18.05 53.96 -31.89
CA ILE A 107 17.63 53.87 -30.50
C ILE A 107 16.18 54.35 -30.39
N GLY A 108 15.29 53.49 -29.93
CA GLY A 108 13.88 53.78 -29.68
C GLY A 108 13.37 52.87 -28.58
N THR A 109 13.36 53.42 -27.37
CA THR A 109 12.57 53.07 -26.17
C THR A 109 11.80 51.74 -26.21
N ILE A 110 12.29 50.73 -25.48
CA ILE A 110 11.53 49.49 -25.17
C ILE A 110 10.39 49.88 -24.24
N GLY A 111 9.20 50.09 -24.81
CA GLY A 111 7.95 50.07 -24.07
C GLY A 111 7.62 48.64 -23.69
N THR A 112 7.61 48.36 -22.39
CA THR A 112 7.05 47.14 -21.79
C THR A 112 5.58 47.00 -22.19
N ALA A 113 5.26 46.03 -23.05
CA ALA A 113 3.89 45.65 -23.33
C ALA A 113 3.28 44.94 -22.10
N PRO A 114 2.04 45.28 -21.68
CA PRO A 114 1.39 44.63 -20.55
C PRO A 114 1.05 43.17 -20.89
N SER A 115 1.21 42.25 -19.95
CA SER A 115 0.80 40.85 -20.09
C SER A 115 -0.71 40.75 -20.29
N THR A 116 -1.18 40.67 -21.53
CA THR A 116 -2.61 40.55 -21.84
C THR A 116 -3.10 39.15 -21.44
N THR A 117 -3.90 39.05 -20.38
CA THR A 117 -4.57 37.81 -19.99
C THR A 117 -5.67 37.46 -21.00
N CYS A 118 -5.67 36.23 -21.51
CA CYS A 118 -6.69 35.79 -22.47
C CYS A 118 -7.96 35.36 -21.74
N ALA A 119 -9.08 36.04 -22.02
CA ALA A 119 -10.38 35.79 -21.40
C ALA A 119 -10.89 34.34 -21.61
N ALA A 120 -10.54 33.69 -22.71
CA ALA A 120 -10.87 32.28 -22.95
C ALA A 120 -10.02 31.27 -22.14
N CYS A 121 -8.85 31.69 -21.67
CA CYS A 121 -7.92 30.85 -20.90
C CYS A 121 -8.06 31.03 -19.38
N THR A 122 -8.92 31.93 -18.91
CA THR A 122 -9.05 32.30 -17.50
C THR A 122 -10.48 32.09 -17.02
N ALA A 123 -10.63 31.45 -15.86
CA ALA A 123 -11.92 31.45 -15.18
C ALA A 123 -12.22 32.84 -14.63
N GLN A 124 -13.38 33.40 -14.99
CA GLN A 124 -13.91 34.65 -14.46
C GLN A 124 -14.72 34.32 -13.20
N LEU A 125 -14.14 34.58 -12.04
CA LEU A 125 -14.75 34.29 -10.75
C LEU A 125 -15.63 35.47 -10.27
N PRO A 126 -16.57 35.23 -9.35
CA PRO A 126 -17.43 36.28 -8.83
C PRO A 126 -16.64 37.42 -8.20
N LEU A 127 -17.12 38.65 -8.37
CA LEU A 127 -16.55 39.83 -7.72
C LEU A 127 -17.01 39.90 -6.25
N ILE A 128 -16.08 40.13 -5.34
CA ILE A 128 -16.31 40.29 -3.90
C ILE A 128 -16.09 41.75 -3.54
N ASN A 129 -17.00 42.32 -2.76
CA ASN A 129 -16.85 43.65 -2.18
C ASN A 129 -16.30 43.54 -0.76
N ASN A 130 -15.03 43.94 -0.57
CA ASN A 130 -14.38 43.94 0.75
C ASN A 130 -14.58 45.28 1.51
N GLY A 131 -15.56 46.09 1.11
CA GLY A 131 -15.87 47.39 1.73
C GLY A 131 -15.02 48.56 1.20
N THR A 132 -13.81 48.31 0.69
CA THR A 132 -12.89 49.34 0.14
C THR A 132 -12.64 49.21 -1.37
N SER A 133 -12.84 48.03 -1.94
CA SER A 133 -12.66 47.76 -3.38
C SER A 133 -13.43 46.50 -3.80
N ILE A 134 -13.78 46.45 -5.09
CA ILE A 134 -14.41 45.28 -5.72
C ILE A 134 -13.29 44.48 -6.39
N ILE A 135 -13.02 43.28 -5.89
CA ILE A 135 -11.92 42.41 -6.36
C ILE A 135 -12.51 41.06 -6.80
N GLU A 136 -11.95 40.46 -7.85
CA GLU A 136 -12.30 39.11 -8.28
C GLU A 136 -11.90 38.06 -7.22
N ALA A 137 -12.80 37.13 -6.93
CA ALA A 137 -12.53 36.05 -5.99
C ALA A 137 -11.31 35.23 -6.43
N ARG A 138 -10.39 34.94 -5.50
CA ARG A 138 -9.17 34.15 -5.80
C ARG A 138 -9.43 32.66 -5.97
N ARG A 139 -10.44 32.13 -5.26
CA ARG A 139 -10.80 30.71 -5.22
C ARG A 139 -12.27 30.53 -4.81
N LEU A 140 -12.86 29.40 -5.18
CA LEU A 140 -14.15 28.94 -4.65
C LEU A 140 -13.89 27.77 -3.69
N ILE A 141 -14.61 27.73 -2.57
CA ILE A 141 -14.49 26.66 -1.57
C ILE A 141 -15.86 26.03 -1.39
N THR A 142 -15.90 24.70 -1.45
CA THR A 142 -17.08 23.91 -1.09
C THR A 142 -16.70 23.01 0.08
N THR A 143 -17.44 23.06 1.18
CA THR A 143 -17.26 22.19 2.34
C THR A 143 -18.10 20.92 2.17
N ASP A 144 -17.62 19.78 2.68
CA ASP A 144 -18.42 18.56 2.70
C ASP A 144 -19.34 18.54 3.94
N ASP A 145 -20.65 18.46 3.73
CA ASP A 145 -21.64 18.46 4.81
C ASP A 145 -21.51 17.24 5.75
N ASP A 146 -21.01 16.11 5.25
CA ASP A 146 -20.90 14.87 6.02
C ASP A 146 -19.54 14.73 6.73
N ASP A 147 -18.51 15.41 6.22
CA ASP A 147 -17.16 15.42 6.80
C ASP A 147 -16.56 16.83 6.76
N PRO A 148 -16.68 17.61 7.85
CA PRO A 148 -16.20 19.00 7.89
C PRO A 148 -14.67 19.11 7.77
N THR A 149 -13.93 18.00 7.82
CA THR A 149 -12.47 18.00 7.61
C THR A 149 -12.08 18.04 6.13
N ILE A 150 -13.05 17.91 5.22
CA ILE A 150 -12.84 17.88 3.78
C ILE A 150 -13.32 19.18 3.16
N GLN A 151 -12.42 19.82 2.40
CA GLN A 151 -12.72 21.00 1.61
C GLN A 151 -12.36 20.76 0.15
N TYR A 152 -13.24 21.18 -0.76
CA TYR A 152 -13.00 21.19 -2.19
C TYR A 152 -12.67 22.61 -2.63
N ILE A 153 -11.42 22.84 -3.02
CA ILE A 153 -10.91 24.17 -3.37
C ILE A 153 -10.75 24.27 -4.89
N GLY A 154 -11.54 25.16 -5.49
CA GLY A 154 -11.55 25.48 -6.91
C GLY A 154 -10.75 26.73 -7.23
N THR A 155 -9.82 26.64 -8.18
CA THR A 155 -8.86 27.70 -8.53
C THR A 155 -8.76 27.89 -10.04
N SER A 156 -8.43 29.12 -10.45
CA SER A 156 -8.17 29.48 -11.85
C SER A 156 -6.73 29.12 -12.22
N LYS A 157 -6.52 28.56 -13.43
CA LYS A 157 -5.22 28.20 -14.06
C LYS A 157 -4.35 27.11 -13.42
N SER A 158 -4.15 27.11 -12.10
CA SER A 158 -3.15 26.24 -11.47
C SER A 158 -3.63 25.64 -10.17
N PRO A 159 -3.25 24.38 -9.87
CA PRO A 159 -3.51 23.76 -8.57
C PRO A 159 -2.88 24.60 -7.43
N GLN A 160 -3.47 24.52 -6.24
CA GLN A 160 -2.96 25.22 -5.06
C GLN A 160 -1.58 24.68 -4.64
N GLN A 161 -1.36 23.38 -4.80
CA GLN A 161 -0.08 22.75 -4.47
C GLN A 161 0.88 22.79 -5.68
N PRO A 162 2.07 23.43 -5.57
CA PRO A 162 2.97 23.62 -6.71
C PRO A 162 3.50 22.31 -7.32
N HIS A 163 3.69 21.27 -6.51
CA HIS A 163 4.21 19.98 -6.99
C HIS A 163 3.26 19.28 -7.99
N LEU A 164 1.96 19.59 -7.93
CA LEU A 164 0.96 19.04 -8.86
C LEU A 164 0.93 19.79 -10.20
N TYR A 165 1.51 20.99 -10.29
CA TYR A 165 1.47 21.82 -11.49
C TYR A 165 2.03 21.08 -12.71
N LYS A 166 3.18 20.41 -12.56
CA LYS A 166 3.82 19.63 -13.64
C LYS A 166 2.89 18.55 -14.18
N ALA A 167 2.33 17.74 -13.28
CA ALA A 167 1.44 16.63 -13.62
C ALA A 167 0.16 17.12 -14.33
N VAL A 168 -0.49 18.15 -13.78
CA VAL A 168 -1.71 18.75 -14.37
C VAL A 168 -1.42 19.37 -15.74
N ARG A 169 -0.28 20.06 -15.89
CA ARG A 169 0.10 20.67 -17.16
C ARG A 169 0.36 19.62 -18.24
N LEU A 170 1.06 18.53 -17.91
CA LEU A 170 1.32 17.42 -18.83
C LEU A 170 0.02 16.71 -19.22
N ALA A 171 -0.84 16.43 -18.24
CA ALA A 171 -2.17 15.86 -18.45
C ALA A 171 -3.04 16.73 -19.38
N CYS A 172 -2.97 18.06 -19.21
CA CYS A 172 -3.67 19.02 -20.06
C CYS A 172 -3.20 18.97 -21.51
N VAL A 173 -1.87 19.01 -21.73
CA VAL A 173 -1.30 18.96 -23.08
C VAL A 173 -1.67 17.65 -23.77
N ARG A 174 -1.50 16.51 -23.10
CA ARG A 174 -1.86 15.19 -23.64
C ARG A 174 -3.35 15.09 -23.98
N SER A 175 -4.21 15.48 -23.04
CA SER A 175 -5.68 15.48 -23.20
C SER A 175 -6.18 16.28 -24.40
N LEU A 176 -5.46 17.30 -24.86
CA LEU A 176 -5.94 18.18 -25.93
C LEU A 176 -5.22 17.98 -27.27
N THR A 177 -4.03 17.37 -27.27
CA THR A 177 -3.16 17.32 -28.46
C THR A 177 -2.75 15.91 -28.89
N ALA A 178 -2.44 15.02 -27.94
CA ALA A 178 -1.81 13.74 -28.23
C ALA A 178 -2.81 12.58 -28.22
N GLU A 179 -3.80 12.64 -27.34
CA GLU A 179 -4.74 11.53 -27.15
C GLU A 179 -5.85 11.58 -28.20
N PHE A 180 -6.12 10.43 -28.82
CA PHE A 180 -7.07 10.33 -29.92
C PHE A 180 -8.40 9.73 -29.45
N CYS A 181 -9.48 10.46 -29.74
CA CYS A 181 -10.85 9.97 -29.66
C CYS A 181 -11.51 10.23 -31.02
N GLN A 182 -12.21 9.23 -31.57
CA GLN A 182 -12.91 9.40 -32.85
C GLN A 182 -13.92 10.53 -32.75
N GLY A 183 -13.85 11.50 -33.67
CA GLY A 183 -14.69 12.69 -33.61
C GLY A 183 -14.32 13.71 -32.54
N ARG A 184 -13.34 13.43 -31.65
CA ARG A 184 -12.96 14.26 -30.48
C ARG A 184 -14.15 14.61 -29.58
N ASP A 185 -14.99 13.61 -29.32
CA ASP A 185 -16.06 13.66 -28.32
C ASP A 185 -16.13 12.32 -27.62
N GLY A 186 -15.80 12.30 -26.33
CA GLY A 186 -15.83 11.09 -25.52
C GLY A 186 -14.64 10.92 -24.57
N PRO A 187 -14.68 9.82 -23.78
CA PRO A 187 -13.71 9.57 -22.74
C PRO A 187 -12.45 8.85 -23.26
N VAL A 188 -11.30 9.21 -22.70
CA VAL A 188 -9.99 8.57 -22.93
C VAL A 188 -9.30 8.38 -21.57
N LEU A 189 -8.57 7.28 -21.42
CA LEU A 189 -7.76 6.97 -20.25
C LEU A 189 -6.29 6.91 -20.66
N PHE A 190 -5.43 7.65 -19.97
CA PHE A 190 -3.98 7.62 -20.19
C PHE A 190 -3.25 8.00 -18.91
N GLY A 191 -1.96 7.75 -18.83
CA GLY A 191 -1.18 8.11 -17.63
C GLY A 191 0.11 7.33 -17.52
N ASP A 192 0.86 7.65 -16.48
CA ASP A 192 2.08 6.96 -16.07
C ASP A 192 2.21 6.99 -14.55
N ASP A 193 3.10 6.18 -14.00
CA ASP A 193 3.26 6.07 -12.54
C ASP A 193 4.04 7.26 -11.94
N GLU A 194 4.68 8.10 -12.77
CA GLU A 194 5.44 9.27 -12.32
C GLU A 194 4.56 10.52 -12.14
N ASN A 195 3.65 10.77 -13.09
CA ASN A 195 2.82 11.97 -13.17
C ASN A 195 1.34 11.67 -12.87
N GLY A 196 0.98 10.39 -12.74
CA GLY A 196 -0.36 9.93 -12.41
C GLY A 196 -1.20 9.54 -13.64
N HIS A 197 -2.38 9.02 -13.33
CA HIS A 197 -3.35 8.48 -14.28
C HIS A 197 -4.52 9.44 -14.47
N VAL A 198 -4.94 9.63 -15.72
CA VAL A 198 -5.91 10.63 -16.14
C VAL A 198 -7.03 9.99 -16.92
N MET A 199 -8.26 10.25 -16.49
CA MET A 199 -9.45 10.07 -17.31
C MET A 199 -9.86 11.43 -17.85
N SER A 200 -9.89 11.58 -19.17
CA SER A 200 -10.20 12.82 -19.87
C SER A 200 -11.40 12.63 -20.78
N TYR A 201 -12.42 13.48 -20.66
CA TYR A 201 -13.59 13.53 -21.51
C TYR A 201 -13.49 14.73 -22.43
N MET A 202 -13.20 14.48 -23.71
CA MET A 202 -13.13 15.50 -24.74
C MET A 202 -14.52 15.88 -25.22
N PHE A 203 -14.75 17.15 -25.52
CA PHE A 203 -15.99 17.63 -26.14
C PHE A 203 -15.75 18.95 -26.88
N LYS A 204 -16.73 19.36 -27.70
CA LYS A 204 -16.66 20.61 -28.47
C LYS A 204 -17.85 21.50 -28.17
N LEU A 205 -17.61 22.79 -28.05
CA LEU A 205 -18.66 23.81 -27.93
C LEU A 205 -18.75 24.58 -29.25
N ARG A 206 -19.97 24.82 -29.75
CA ARG A 206 -20.18 25.67 -30.93
C ARG A 206 -19.93 27.13 -30.57
N ASP A 207 -19.23 27.84 -31.44
CA ASP A 207 -18.93 29.27 -31.28
C ASP A 207 -18.91 29.94 -32.64
N ALA A 208 -19.82 30.89 -32.90
CA ALA A 208 -19.94 31.56 -34.19
C ALA A 208 -18.72 32.42 -34.54
N GLN A 209 -17.92 32.81 -33.56
CA GLN A 209 -16.73 33.64 -33.72
C GLN A 209 -15.43 32.82 -33.80
N ALA A 210 -15.46 31.53 -33.42
CA ALA A 210 -14.28 30.67 -33.44
C ALA A 210 -14.00 30.10 -34.84
N ARG A 211 -12.74 29.76 -35.10
CA ARG A 211 -12.35 29.12 -36.35
C ARG A 211 -13.00 27.73 -36.44
N GLY A 212 -13.67 27.45 -37.56
CA GLY A 212 -14.41 26.20 -37.73
C GLY A 212 -15.67 26.10 -36.88
N GLU A 213 -16.15 27.24 -36.35
CA GLU A 213 -17.40 27.38 -35.60
C GLU A 213 -17.48 26.51 -34.33
N ALA A 214 -16.34 26.08 -33.80
CA ALA A 214 -16.26 25.22 -32.64
C ALA A 214 -14.96 25.41 -31.85
N ARG A 215 -15.05 25.24 -30.53
CA ARG A 215 -13.91 25.23 -29.61
C ARG A 215 -13.78 23.87 -28.94
N PHE A 216 -12.55 23.43 -28.73
CA PHE A 216 -12.25 22.17 -28.06
C PHE A 216 -12.04 22.38 -26.57
N TYR A 217 -12.72 21.55 -25.78
CA TYR A 217 -12.63 21.50 -24.33
C TYR A 217 -12.45 20.04 -23.89
N ALA A 218 -11.94 19.87 -22.66
CA ALA A 218 -11.92 18.56 -22.03
C ALA A 218 -12.17 18.69 -20.52
N LEU A 219 -12.90 17.73 -19.96
CA LEU A 219 -13.01 17.54 -18.51
C LEU A 219 -12.07 16.41 -18.12
N MET A 220 -11.18 16.62 -17.15
CA MET A 220 -10.25 15.57 -16.71
C MET A 220 -10.36 15.30 -15.22
N MET A 221 -10.12 14.05 -14.85
CA MET A 221 -9.85 13.58 -13.48
C MET A 221 -8.44 12.99 -13.45
N LEU A 222 -7.55 13.59 -12.65
CA LEU A 222 -6.19 13.10 -12.39
C LEU A 222 -6.16 12.39 -11.03
N MET A 223 -5.63 11.18 -11.00
CA MET A 223 -5.48 10.34 -9.80
C MET A 223 -4.13 9.62 -9.82
N THR A 224 -3.58 9.30 -8.64
CA THR A 224 -2.34 8.50 -8.55
C THR A 224 -2.58 7.01 -8.78
N ASP A 225 -3.76 6.50 -8.42
CA ASP A 225 -4.11 5.07 -8.54
C ASP A 225 -4.89 4.78 -9.83
N ARG A 226 -4.26 4.06 -10.76
CA ARG A 226 -4.86 3.60 -12.02
C ARG A 226 -6.06 2.67 -11.80
N VAL A 227 -5.94 1.71 -10.91
CA VAL A 227 -6.96 0.67 -10.70
C VAL A 227 -8.22 1.30 -10.13
N TYR A 228 -8.04 2.22 -9.19
CA TYR A 228 -9.16 2.95 -8.61
C TYR A 228 -9.84 3.89 -9.63
N LEU A 229 -9.06 4.59 -10.45
CA LEU A 229 -9.58 5.43 -11.54
C LEU A 229 -10.42 4.61 -12.54
N VAL A 230 -9.92 3.44 -12.97
CA VAL A 230 -10.66 2.51 -13.84
C VAL A 230 -11.93 1.98 -13.15
N SER A 231 -11.86 1.67 -11.86
CA SER A 231 -13.04 1.25 -11.09
C SER A 231 -14.13 2.35 -11.03
N CYS A 232 -13.73 3.62 -11.06
CA CYS A 232 -14.62 4.78 -11.11
C CYS A 232 -15.12 5.12 -12.52
N TRP A 233 -14.64 4.44 -13.57
CA TRP A 233 -14.91 4.77 -14.97
C TRP A 233 -16.39 5.02 -15.32
N PRO A 234 -17.36 4.12 -15.01
CA PRO A 234 -18.76 4.37 -15.38
C PRO A 234 -19.36 5.61 -14.72
N LEU A 235 -18.92 5.91 -13.48
CA LEU A 235 -19.37 7.09 -12.74
C LEU A 235 -18.82 8.37 -13.39
N LEU A 236 -17.51 8.40 -13.66
CA LEU A 236 -16.83 9.56 -14.23
C LEU A 236 -17.30 9.85 -15.66
N VAL A 237 -17.43 8.82 -16.50
CA VAL A 237 -17.96 8.96 -17.86
C VAL A 237 -19.37 9.51 -17.85
N SER A 238 -20.25 8.97 -16.98
CA SER A 238 -21.63 9.45 -16.87
C SER A 238 -21.70 10.90 -16.41
N ALA A 239 -20.95 11.26 -15.36
CA ALA A 239 -20.89 12.61 -14.83
C ALA A 239 -20.36 13.59 -15.91
N PHE A 240 -19.17 13.35 -16.45
CA PHE A 240 -18.56 14.26 -17.44
C PHE A 240 -19.34 14.35 -18.74
N ARG A 241 -19.96 13.26 -19.20
CA ARG A 241 -20.87 13.30 -20.36
C ARG A 241 -22.07 14.19 -20.09
N SER A 242 -22.70 14.07 -18.92
CA SER A 242 -23.82 14.92 -18.53
C SER A 242 -23.40 16.39 -18.47
N MET A 243 -22.25 16.69 -17.87
CA MET A 243 -21.68 18.04 -17.85
C MET A 243 -21.44 18.59 -19.27
N ALA A 244 -20.75 17.80 -20.12
CA ALA A 244 -20.43 18.20 -21.49
C ALA A 244 -21.69 18.47 -22.32
N LEU A 245 -22.71 17.62 -22.25
CA LEU A 245 -23.98 17.80 -22.97
C LEU A 245 -24.70 19.08 -22.52
N ASN A 246 -24.76 19.36 -21.21
CA ASN A 246 -25.35 20.60 -20.69
C ASN A 246 -24.63 21.85 -21.23
N LEU A 247 -23.28 21.83 -21.26
CA LEU A 247 -22.49 22.93 -21.82
C LEU A 247 -22.70 23.07 -23.33
N GLN A 248 -22.75 21.94 -24.05
CA GLN A 248 -22.99 21.89 -25.49
C GLN A 248 -24.35 22.46 -25.87
N GLU A 249 -25.41 22.07 -25.16
CA GLU A 249 -26.77 22.55 -25.39
C GLU A 249 -26.86 24.07 -25.20
N ARG A 250 -26.28 24.59 -24.11
CA ARG A 250 -26.23 26.04 -23.85
C ARG A 250 -25.44 26.80 -24.91
N ALA A 251 -24.27 26.31 -25.29
CA ALA A 251 -23.47 26.90 -26.37
C ALA A 251 -24.22 26.89 -27.71
N ASN A 252 -24.94 25.80 -28.03
CA ASN A 252 -25.73 25.69 -29.26
C ASN A 252 -26.86 26.73 -29.31
N ILE A 253 -27.53 27.00 -28.19
CA ILE A 253 -28.59 28.03 -28.13
C ILE A 253 -28.02 29.42 -28.45
N VAL A 254 -26.90 29.79 -27.82
CA VAL A 254 -26.23 31.08 -28.07
C VAL A 254 -25.75 31.15 -29.53
N PHE A 255 -25.15 30.08 -30.03
CA PHE A 255 -24.67 29.97 -31.40
C PHE A 255 -25.78 30.18 -32.44
N GLN A 256 -26.94 29.54 -32.27
CA GLN A 256 -28.06 29.70 -33.21
C GLN A 256 -28.59 31.14 -33.17
N ARG A 257 -28.77 31.71 -31.98
CA ARG A 257 -29.21 33.11 -31.82
C ARG A 257 -28.26 34.09 -32.53
N GLU A 258 -26.95 33.90 -32.39
CA GLU A 258 -25.95 34.75 -33.06
C GLU A 258 -25.99 34.58 -34.58
N LYS A 259 -26.15 33.35 -35.08
CA LYS A 259 -26.24 33.10 -36.53
C LYS A 259 -27.51 33.67 -37.15
N ASP A 260 -28.64 33.55 -36.49
CA ASP A 260 -29.90 34.12 -36.99
C ASP A 260 -29.87 35.64 -37.00
N GLY A 261 -29.25 36.27 -35.99
CA GLY A 261 -28.99 37.71 -35.98
C GLY A 261 -28.13 38.17 -37.16
N MET A 262 -27.06 37.44 -37.49
CA MET A 262 -26.22 37.76 -38.66
C MET A 262 -26.98 37.60 -39.98
N ARG A 263 -27.83 36.58 -40.11
CA ARG A 263 -28.65 36.35 -41.31
C ARG A 263 -29.67 37.47 -41.55
N GLN A 264 -30.29 38.00 -40.49
CA GLN A 264 -31.25 39.11 -40.60
C GLN A 264 -30.58 40.41 -41.07
N ILE A 265 -29.35 40.69 -40.65
CA ILE A 265 -28.55 41.84 -41.11
C ILE A 265 -28.23 41.72 -42.61
N THR A 266 -27.92 40.51 -43.09
CA THR A 266 -27.64 40.29 -44.53
C THR A 266 -28.88 40.38 -45.42
N HIS A 267 -30.08 40.07 -44.92
CA HIS A 267 -31.32 40.15 -45.70
C HIS A 267 -31.93 41.56 -45.78
N SER A 268 -31.63 42.44 -44.82
CA SER A 268 -32.16 43.82 -44.76
C SER A 268 -31.31 44.84 -45.53
N SER A 269 -30.12 44.47 -45.99
CA SER A 269 -29.24 45.34 -46.77
C SER A 269 -29.15 44.91 -48.24
N ARG A 270 -30.14 45.32 -49.06
CA ARG A 270 -29.99 45.48 -50.52
C ARG A 270 -29.37 46.84 -50.86
N ARG A 271 -28.31 47.26 -50.15
CA ARG A 271 -27.46 48.38 -50.57
C ARG A 271 -26.07 47.86 -50.92
N ALA A 272 -25.54 48.41 -52.01
CA ALA A 272 -24.35 48.00 -52.75
C ALA A 272 -23.17 47.51 -51.89
N PRO A 273 -22.32 46.60 -52.41
CA PRO A 273 -21.17 46.10 -51.67
C PRO A 273 -20.23 47.28 -51.40
N ALA A 274 -20.13 47.70 -50.14
CA ALA A 274 -19.01 48.52 -49.71
C ALA A 274 -17.74 47.68 -49.96
N MET A 275 -16.79 48.24 -50.70
CA MET A 275 -15.49 47.60 -50.93
C MET A 275 -14.86 47.29 -49.56
N ILE A 276 -14.89 46.02 -49.19
CA ILE A 276 -14.06 45.48 -48.11
C ILE A 276 -12.64 45.56 -48.66
N SER A 277 -11.81 46.47 -48.11
CA SER A 277 -10.40 46.51 -48.49
C SER A 277 -9.79 45.13 -48.21
N GLN A 278 -9.00 44.63 -49.17
CA GLN A 278 -8.32 43.33 -49.13
C GLN A 278 -7.59 43.08 -47.78
N ASP A 279 -7.18 44.15 -47.09
CA ASP A 279 -6.51 44.12 -45.78
C ASP A 279 -7.37 43.65 -44.60
N GLN A 280 -8.70 43.78 -44.64
CA GLN A 280 -9.56 43.26 -43.56
C GLN A 280 -9.78 41.75 -43.62
N PHE A 281 -9.59 41.14 -44.80
CA PHE A 281 -9.75 39.69 -44.97
C PHE A 281 -8.51 38.93 -44.48
N TYR A 282 -7.32 39.51 -44.65
CA TYR A 282 -6.07 38.92 -44.15
C TYR A 282 -5.83 39.19 -42.65
N ARG A 283 -6.35 40.28 -42.06
CA ARG A 283 -6.22 40.58 -40.61
C ARG A 283 -7.24 39.86 -39.69
N ARG A 284 -8.24 39.15 -40.22
CA ARG A 284 -9.11 38.27 -39.41
C ARG A 284 -8.41 37.01 -38.88
N ARG A 285 -7.18 36.72 -39.32
CA ARG A 285 -6.51 35.44 -39.03
C ARG A 285 -5.80 35.34 -37.66
N SER A 286 -5.73 36.39 -36.84
CA SER A 286 -4.99 36.28 -35.57
C SER A 286 -5.43 37.15 -34.37
N ASN A 287 -6.35 38.12 -34.51
CA ASN A 287 -6.60 39.12 -33.46
C ASN A 287 -8.07 39.32 -33.04
N THR A 288 -8.97 38.38 -33.32
CA THR A 288 -10.29 38.39 -32.65
C THR A 288 -10.11 37.93 -31.21
N ALA A 289 -10.32 38.82 -30.24
CA ALA A 289 -10.23 38.49 -28.83
C ALA A 289 -11.15 37.30 -28.52
N LEU A 290 -10.57 36.18 -28.07
CA LEU A 290 -11.33 34.98 -27.73
C LEU A 290 -12.20 35.28 -26.51
N ARG A 291 -13.53 35.27 -26.70
CA ARG A 291 -14.51 35.46 -25.62
C ARG A 291 -14.36 34.43 -24.49
N SER A 292 -14.72 34.81 -23.28
CA SER A 292 -14.67 33.90 -22.12
C SER A 292 -15.73 32.80 -22.22
N LEU A 293 -15.61 31.77 -21.38
CA LEU A 293 -16.65 30.74 -21.28
C LEU A 293 -17.99 31.31 -20.78
N VAL A 294 -17.96 32.35 -19.95
CA VAL A 294 -19.14 33.07 -19.45
C VAL A 294 -19.90 33.68 -20.62
N ASP A 295 -19.19 34.39 -21.50
CA ASP A 295 -19.78 35.05 -22.67
C ASP A 295 -20.21 34.05 -23.75
N LEU A 296 -19.48 32.93 -23.88
CA LEU A 296 -19.82 31.86 -24.82
C LEU A 296 -21.14 31.17 -24.46
N LEU A 297 -21.40 30.97 -23.17
CA LEU A 297 -22.59 30.27 -22.69
C LEU A 297 -23.73 31.22 -22.28
N GLY A 298 -23.43 32.50 -22.05
CA GLY A 298 -24.38 33.47 -21.52
C GLY A 298 -24.75 33.24 -20.05
N ILE A 299 -23.90 32.54 -19.28
CA ILE A 299 -24.16 32.15 -17.88
C ILE A 299 -23.09 32.78 -16.98
N LYS A 300 -23.50 33.77 -16.17
CA LYS A 300 -22.60 34.55 -15.29
C LYS A 300 -21.94 33.72 -14.19
N ASP A 301 -22.68 32.75 -13.64
CA ASP A 301 -22.31 31.90 -12.50
C ASP A 301 -21.78 30.52 -12.91
N ILE A 302 -21.37 30.34 -14.17
CA ILE A 302 -20.99 29.03 -14.71
C ILE A 302 -19.87 28.36 -13.91
N TYR A 303 -18.89 29.11 -13.41
CA TYR A 303 -17.80 28.55 -12.62
C TYR A 303 -18.23 28.10 -11.22
N ALA A 304 -19.30 28.70 -10.65
CA ALA A 304 -19.91 28.20 -9.43
C ALA A 304 -20.64 26.88 -9.67
N GLN A 305 -21.34 26.74 -10.82
CA GLN A 305 -21.99 25.49 -11.23
C GLN A 305 -20.96 24.38 -11.51
N ILE A 306 -19.87 24.71 -12.21
CA ILE A 306 -18.75 23.78 -12.46
C ILE A 306 -18.11 23.35 -11.13
N GLN A 307 -17.84 24.30 -10.23
CA GLN A 307 -17.31 23.98 -8.90
C GLN A 307 -18.22 23.03 -8.14
N ALA A 308 -19.53 23.27 -8.11
CA ALA A 308 -20.48 22.39 -7.45
C ALA A 308 -20.45 20.97 -8.06
N GLN A 309 -20.42 20.85 -9.39
CA GLN A 309 -20.37 19.56 -10.07
C GLN A 309 -19.01 18.84 -9.90
N PHE A 310 -17.90 19.57 -9.88
CA PHE A 310 -16.58 19.00 -9.61
C PHE A 310 -16.48 18.49 -8.18
N SER A 311 -16.90 19.28 -7.19
CA SER A 311 -16.95 18.88 -5.78
C SER A 311 -17.84 17.65 -5.57
N TYR A 312 -19.03 17.65 -6.19
CA TYR A 312 -19.95 16.50 -6.11
C TYR A 312 -19.37 15.24 -6.77
N THR A 313 -18.69 15.38 -7.91
CA THR A 313 -18.04 14.25 -8.60
C THR A 313 -16.89 13.68 -7.75
N LEU A 314 -16.07 14.54 -7.14
CA LEU A 314 -15.00 14.13 -6.22
C LEU A 314 -15.57 13.41 -4.98
N LYS A 315 -16.65 13.95 -4.39
CA LYS A 315 -17.37 13.36 -3.25
C LYS A 315 -17.95 11.99 -3.57
N LEU A 316 -18.61 11.83 -4.72
CA LEU A 316 -19.17 10.54 -5.12
C LEU A 316 -18.08 9.51 -5.44
N ALA A 317 -17.02 9.94 -6.12
CA ALA A 317 -15.91 9.07 -6.44
C ALA A 317 -15.25 8.53 -5.15
N SER A 318 -15.04 9.39 -4.14
CA SER A 318 -14.41 9.00 -2.86
C SER A 318 -15.23 7.97 -2.09
N ARG A 319 -16.57 8.06 -2.16
CA ARG A 319 -17.48 7.12 -1.49
C ARG A 319 -17.67 5.79 -2.20
N LYS A 320 -17.31 5.68 -3.48
CA LYS A 320 -17.55 4.48 -4.29
C LYS A 320 -16.85 3.22 -3.73
N ARG A 321 -15.75 3.40 -2.99
CA ARG A 321 -15.06 2.31 -2.27
C ARG A 321 -14.79 2.71 -0.83
N MET A 322 -15.84 2.70 0.00
CA MET A 322 -15.65 2.69 1.45
C MET A 322 -15.44 1.25 1.91
N GLU A 323 -14.29 0.98 2.50
CA GLU A 323 -14.03 -0.31 3.12
C GLU A 323 -14.86 -0.43 4.40
N LYS A 324 -15.74 -1.43 4.45
CA LYS A 324 -16.43 -1.80 5.68
C LYS A 324 -15.57 -2.81 6.43
N LEU A 325 -14.66 -2.32 7.27
CA LEU A 325 -13.85 -3.18 8.11
C LEU A 325 -14.71 -3.74 9.25
N THR A 326 -15.12 -5.00 9.12
CA THR A 326 -15.73 -5.73 10.24
C THR A 326 -14.61 -6.26 11.13
N LEU A 327 -14.41 -5.59 12.27
CA LEU A 327 -13.52 -6.13 13.31
C LEU A 327 -14.10 -7.46 13.82
N GLY A 328 -13.22 -8.46 13.99
CA GLY A 328 -13.59 -9.73 14.58
C GLY A 328 -14.14 -9.56 16.00
N ARG A 329 -14.85 -10.58 16.50
CA ARG A 329 -15.36 -10.60 17.87
C ARG A 329 -14.18 -10.47 18.84
N ARG A 330 -14.20 -9.45 19.70
CA ARG A 330 -13.23 -9.36 20.81
C ARG A 330 -13.31 -10.63 21.65
N GLU A 331 -12.16 -11.13 22.06
CA GLU A 331 -12.09 -12.26 22.99
C GLU A 331 -12.93 -11.97 24.24
N SER A 332 -13.74 -12.93 24.67
CA SER A 332 -14.51 -12.77 25.90
C SER A 332 -13.59 -12.88 27.12
N ALA A 333 -13.93 -12.18 28.20
CA ALA A 333 -13.21 -12.29 29.47
C ALA A 333 -13.15 -13.75 29.97
N LEU A 334 -14.18 -14.56 29.67
CA LEU A 334 -14.20 -15.99 29.96
C LEU A 334 -13.14 -16.76 29.18
N TYR A 335 -13.00 -16.49 27.87
CA TYR A 335 -12.00 -17.13 27.02
C TYR A 335 -10.57 -16.78 27.47
N GLN A 336 -10.34 -15.52 27.86
CA GLN A 336 -9.04 -15.10 28.40
C GLN A 336 -8.68 -15.82 29.69
N LYS A 337 -9.65 -15.99 30.60
CA LYS A 337 -9.45 -16.80 31.82
C LYS A 337 -9.16 -18.26 31.49
N LEU A 338 -9.97 -18.88 30.63
CA LEU A 338 -9.75 -20.28 30.19
C LEU A 338 -8.39 -20.48 29.53
N LYS A 339 -7.94 -19.53 28.73
CA LYS A 339 -6.62 -19.55 28.09
C LYS A 339 -5.49 -19.43 29.12
N ALA A 340 -5.61 -18.48 30.05
CA ALA A 340 -4.64 -18.32 31.13
C ALA A 340 -4.58 -19.57 32.03
N ASP A 341 -5.73 -20.17 32.36
CA ASP A 341 -5.82 -21.42 33.13
C ASP A 341 -5.20 -22.59 32.38
N TYR A 342 -5.43 -22.70 31.07
CA TYR A 342 -4.81 -23.71 30.21
C TYR A 342 -3.29 -23.55 30.15
N GLU A 343 -2.80 -22.32 29.98
CA GLU A 343 -1.36 -22.01 29.95
C GLU A 343 -0.71 -22.26 31.33
N ALA A 344 -1.38 -21.93 32.43
CA ALA A 344 -0.93 -22.22 33.78
C ALA A 344 -0.86 -23.74 34.05
N LYS A 345 -1.88 -24.50 33.62
CA LYS A 345 -1.87 -25.98 33.68
C LYS A 345 -0.78 -26.59 32.82
N LYS A 346 -0.55 -26.06 31.62
CA LYS A 346 0.57 -26.47 30.76
C LYS A 346 1.92 -26.24 31.44
N LYS A 347 2.07 -25.13 32.18
CA LYS A 347 3.27 -24.81 32.97
C LYS A 347 3.45 -25.68 34.22
N SER A 348 2.38 -26.28 34.72
CA SER A 348 2.37 -27.20 35.87
C SER A 348 2.85 -28.63 35.54
N ASN A 349 3.01 -29.00 34.26
CA ASN A 349 3.45 -30.35 33.85
C ASN A 349 4.94 -30.67 34.13
N ASN A 350 5.58 -29.99 35.09
CA ASN A 350 7.03 -29.79 35.16
C ASN A 350 7.91 -30.99 35.60
N SER A 351 7.40 -32.22 35.72
CA SER A 351 8.24 -33.36 36.14
C SER A 351 7.76 -34.70 35.59
N ARG A 352 7.75 -34.80 34.25
CA ARG A 352 7.54 -36.05 33.52
C ARG A 352 8.80 -36.38 32.72
N GLY A 353 9.19 -37.64 32.70
CA GLY A 353 10.29 -38.14 31.89
C GLY A 353 9.96 -39.53 31.36
N HIS A 354 10.89 -40.15 30.65
CA HIS A 354 10.73 -41.51 30.14
C HIS A 354 11.67 -42.45 30.86
N ILE A 355 11.12 -43.44 31.56
CA ILE A 355 11.92 -44.55 32.09
C ILE A 355 12.22 -45.51 30.96
N LEU A 356 13.45 -46.01 30.89
CA LEU A 356 13.91 -47.03 29.97
C LEU A 356 14.34 -48.25 30.76
N THR A 357 13.75 -49.39 30.42
CA THR A 357 13.97 -50.70 31.06
C THR A 357 14.25 -51.74 29.97
N LEU A 358 14.74 -52.92 30.35
CA LEU A 358 14.86 -54.05 29.44
C LEU A 358 13.61 -54.92 29.58
N MET A 359 13.00 -55.27 28.45
CA MET A 359 11.80 -56.11 28.43
C MET A 359 12.09 -57.47 29.05
N ASP A 360 11.31 -57.82 30.06
CA ASP A 360 11.46 -59.11 30.74
C ASP A 360 10.81 -60.25 29.94
N GLU A 361 11.44 -61.43 29.99
CA GLU A 361 10.95 -62.62 29.29
C GLU A 361 9.57 -63.10 29.79
N SER A 362 9.25 -62.89 31.07
CA SER A 362 7.95 -63.26 31.65
C SER A 362 6.82 -62.36 31.14
N VAL A 363 7.13 -61.14 30.68
CA VAL A 363 6.19 -60.21 30.08
C VAL A 363 6.01 -60.51 28.60
N SER A 364 7.12 -60.64 27.87
CA SER A 364 7.10 -61.04 26.46
C SER A 364 8.36 -61.82 26.10
N LYS A 365 8.18 -63.08 25.70
CA LYS A 365 9.26 -63.94 25.21
C LYS A 365 9.86 -63.42 23.89
N GLU A 366 9.03 -62.90 23.00
CA GLU A 366 9.46 -62.43 21.68
C GLU A 366 10.35 -61.18 21.76
N PHE A 367 10.03 -60.27 22.69
CA PHE A 367 10.74 -59.01 22.84
C PHE A 367 11.70 -59.00 24.03
N SER A 368 12.00 -60.16 24.63
CA SER A 368 12.90 -60.24 25.79
C SER A 368 14.25 -59.58 25.48
N GLY A 369 14.74 -58.75 26.41
CA GLY A 369 16.00 -58.00 26.28
C GLY A 369 15.93 -56.74 25.40
N PHE A 370 14.80 -56.44 24.75
CA PHE A 370 14.66 -55.19 24.00
C PHE A 370 14.52 -53.99 24.96
N PRO A 371 15.07 -52.82 24.60
CA PRO A 371 14.83 -51.61 25.37
C PRO A 371 13.37 -51.16 25.25
N PHE A 372 12.75 -50.86 26.39
CA PHE A 372 11.38 -50.40 26.50
C PHE A 372 11.33 -49.05 27.20
N GLY A 373 10.68 -48.06 26.57
CA GLY A 373 10.54 -46.70 27.09
C GLY A 373 9.09 -46.29 27.29
N ILE A 374 8.75 -45.76 28.46
CA ILE A 374 7.42 -45.20 28.75
C ILE A 374 7.52 -43.97 29.65
N MET A 375 6.55 -43.06 29.52
CA MET A 375 6.49 -41.84 30.33
C MET A 375 6.11 -42.17 31.78
N GLU A 376 6.87 -41.64 32.74
CA GLU A 376 6.59 -41.73 34.17
C GLU A 376 6.71 -40.36 34.85
N TYR A 377 5.98 -40.24 35.96
CA TYR A 377 6.07 -39.09 36.86
C TYR A 377 7.24 -39.24 37.81
N TYR A 378 8.01 -38.16 38.00
CA TYR A 378 9.13 -38.14 38.94
C TYR A 378 9.12 -36.88 39.80
N SER A 379 9.79 -36.91 40.95
CA SER A 379 10.12 -35.72 41.73
C SER A 379 11.61 -35.73 42.08
N ASP A 380 12.32 -34.67 41.69
CA ASP A 380 13.74 -34.42 41.99
C ASP A 380 13.95 -33.73 43.35
N LYS A 381 12.88 -33.22 43.97
CA LYS A 381 12.92 -32.46 45.24
C LYS A 381 12.80 -33.33 46.49
N CYS A 382 12.39 -34.59 46.33
CA CYS A 382 12.08 -35.46 47.45
C CYS A 382 13.26 -36.29 47.93
N THR A 383 14.41 -36.18 47.26
CA THR A 383 15.65 -36.86 47.65
C THR A 383 16.78 -35.82 47.74
N PRO A 384 17.78 -36.00 48.62
CA PRO A 384 18.82 -35.00 48.85
C PRO A 384 19.92 -34.97 47.78
N ASN A 385 20.07 -36.03 46.97
CA ASN A 385 21.25 -36.22 46.10
C ASN A 385 20.93 -36.14 44.60
N GLY A 386 19.79 -35.55 44.22
CA GLY A 386 19.32 -35.57 42.84
C GLY A 386 18.82 -36.95 42.36
N ASN A 387 18.60 -37.90 43.27
CA ASN A 387 17.87 -39.13 42.94
C ASN A 387 16.42 -38.78 42.60
N LEU A 388 15.76 -39.60 41.80
CA LEU A 388 14.37 -39.36 41.48
C LEU A 388 13.47 -40.21 42.36
N LEU A 389 12.46 -39.57 42.97
CA LEU A 389 11.34 -40.29 43.56
C LEU A 389 10.30 -40.53 42.47
N LEU A 390 9.95 -41.80 42.25
CA LEU A 390 8.93 -42.25 41.31
C LEU A 390 7.74 -42.82 42.09
N PHE A 391 6.54 -42.66 41.55
CA PHE A 391 5.32 -43.25 42.12
C PHE A 391 4.59 -44.02 41.02
N MET A 392 4.67 -45.35 41.10
CA MET A 392 4.37 -46.25 39.99
C MET A 392 3.54 -47.43 40.46
N SER A 393 2.71 -47.96 39.58
CA SER A 393 1.97 -49.20 39.78
C SER A 393 2.80 -50.41 39.36
N ASP A 394 2.81 -51.45 40.18
CA ASP A 394 3.46 -52.74 39.88
C ASP A 394 2.80 -53.48 38.69
N LEU A 395 1.62 -53.01 38.24
CA LEU A 395 0.98 -53.51 37.04
C LEU A 395 1.56 -52.91 35.75
N GLN A 396 2.28 -51.77 35.84
CA GLN A 396 2.92 -51.15 34.69
C GLN A 396 4.04 -52.03 34.13
N MET A 397 4.25 -51.97 32.81
CA MET A 397 5.30 -52.76 32.16
C MET A 397 6.70 -52.36 32.61
N SER A 398 6.95 -51.06 32.82
CA SER A 398 8.19 -50.53 33.38
C SER A 398 8.49 -51.11 34.77
N ALA A 399 7.48 -51.22 35.64
CA ALA A 399 7.62 -51.82 36.98
C ALA A 399 7.99 -53.31 36.91
N ARG A 400 7.26 -54.09 36.11
CA ARG A 400 7.57 -55.52 35.95
C ARG A 400 8.95 -55.77 35.36
N ASN A 401 9.35 -54.98 34.38
CA ASN A 401 10.68 -55.06 33.77
C ASN A 401 11.79 -54.71 34.79
N MET A 402 11.63 -53.62 35.53
CA MET A 402 12.67 -53.19 36.49
C MET A 402 12.80 -54.11 37.70
N HIS A 403 11.72 -54.79 38.13
CA HIS A 403 11.80 -55.74 39.25
C HIS A 403 12.69 -56.95 38.93
N ARG A 404 12.93 -57.24 37.65
CA ARG A 404 13.86 -58.29 37.23
C ARG A 404 15.31 -57.81 37.21
N ASP A 405 15.55 -56.62 36.68
CA ASP A 405 16.87 -55.99 36.60
C ASP A 405 16.79 -54.57 37.15
N THR A 406 16.99 -54.46 38.47
CA THR A 406 16.95 -53.19 39.19
C THR A 406 18.21 -52.36 38.97
N GLU A 407 19.29 -52.95 38.42
CA GLU A 407 20.60 -52.31 38.32
C GLU A 407 20.81 -51.56 37.00
N LYS A 408 19.99 -51.84 35.98
CA LYS A 408 20.11 -51.29 34.63
C LYS A 408 18.83 -50.57 34.19
N VAL A 409 18.59 -49.42 34.80
CA VAL A 409 17.50 -48.53 34.41
C VAL A 409 18.09 -47.22 33.90
N ALA A 410 17.46 -46.65 32.87
CA ALA A 410 17.76 -45.29 32.43
C ALA A 410 16.52 -44.40 32.52
N PHE A 411 16.71 -43.11 32.68
CA PHE A 411 15.62 -42.15 32.78
C PHE A 411 15.95 -40.90 31.96
N THR A 412 15.14 -40.59 30.97
CA THR A 412 15.36 -39.48 30.04
C THR A 412 14.40 -38.33 30.33
N ILE A 413 14.94 -37.13 30.45
CA ILE A 413 14.18 -35.89 30.67
C ILE A 413 14.52 -34.90 29.56
N THR A 414 13.48 -34.33 28.97
CA THR A 414 13.57 -33.27 27.96
C THR A 414 13.01 -31.98 28.54
N ALA A 415 13.61 -30.84 28.22
CA ALA A 415 13.07 -29.56 28.62
C ALA A 415 11.63 -29.37 28.11
N LEU A 416 10.75 -28.95 29.02
CA LEU A 416 9.32 -28.72 28.74
C LEU A 416 9.03 -27.28 28.30
N HIS A 417 9.99 -26.38 28.49
CA HIS A 417 9.94 -24.97 28.08
C HIS A 417 11.04 -24.70 27.07
N ASP A 418 10.76 -23.83 26.11
CA ASP A 418 11.74 -23.39 25.12
C ASP A 418 12.88 -22.62 25.81
N TYR A 419 14.09 -23.16 25.74
CA TYR A 419 15.29 -22.53 26.32
C TYR A 419 16.11 -21.76 25.27
N ASN A 420 15.45 -21.19 24.24
CA ASN A 420 16.13 -20.48 23.17
C ASN A 420 15.54 -19.06 22.93
N PRO A 421 16.00 -18.04 23.68
CA PRO A 421 15.44 -16.69 23.63
C PRO A 421 15.71 -15.94 22.31
N GLY A 422 16.62 -16.44 21.46
CA GLY A 422 16.96 -15.79 20.19
C GLY A 422 15.97 -15.99 19.04
N TRP A 423 14.97 -16.87 19.21
CA TRP A 423 14.10 -17.34 18.11
C TRP A 423 12.61 -17.28 18.48
N ASN A 424 12.10 -16.18 19.05
CA ASN A 424 10.67 -15.92 19.26
C ASN A 424 9.81 -17.11 19.76
N ASN A 425 10.35 -17.98 20.63
CA ASN A 425 9.71 -19.23 21.09
C ASN A 425 9.30 -20.21 19.95
N GLN A 426 10.12 -20.32 18.91
CA GLN A 426 9.97 -21.23 17.77
C GLN A 426 11.18 -22.18 17.65
N SER A 427 11.63 -22.72 18.77
CA SER A 427 12.69 -23.72 18.78
C SER A 427 12.15 -25.12 18.50
N THR A 428 12.87 -25.89 17.70
CA THR A 428 12.53 -27.29 17.41
C THR A 428 12.92 -28.19 18.58
N PRO A 429 12.25 -29.35 18.79
CA PRO A 429 12.57 -30.27 19.89
C PRO A 429 14.04 -30.71 19.94
N VAL A 430 14.72 -30.82 18.79
CA VAL A 430 16.14 -31.21 18.72
C VAL A 430 17.08 -30.13 19.29
N GLN A 431 16.65 -28.86 19.26
CA GLN A 431 17.39 -27.73 19.80
C GLN A 431 17.24 -27.59 21.32
N GLN A 432 16.29 -28.30 21.94
CA GLN A 432 16.08 -28.23 23.38
C GLN A 432 17.10 -29.05 24.18
N PRO A 433 17.46 -28.59 25.39
CA PRO A 433 18.30 -29.36 26.28
C PRO A 433 17.57 -30.61 26.76
N ARG A 434 18.31 -31.69 26.85
CA ARG A 434 17.84 -33.02 27.27
C ARG A 434 18.96 -33.80 27.88
N PHE A 435 18.64 -34.74 28.75
CA PHE A 435 19.62 -35.64 29.32
C PHE A 435 19.02 -37.00 29.61
N THR A 436 19.90 -37.99 29.65
CA THR A 436 19.60 -39.37 30.05
C THR A 436 20.44 -39.71 31.25
N MET A 437 19.78 -40.15 32.32
CA MET A 437 20.40 -40.68 33.51
C MET A 437 20.43 -42.20 33.44
N PHE A 438 21.49 -42.79 33.98
CA PHE A 438 21.68 -44.23 34.09
C PHE A 438 21.83 -44.56 35.57
N GLY A 439 21.19 -45.61 36.04
CA GLY A 439 21.08 -45.85 37.47
C GLY A 439 20.48 -47.19 37.84
N SER A 440 20.33 -47.38 39.14
CA SER A 440 19.55 -48.47 39.73
C SER A 440 18.26 -47.94 40.35
N ILE A 441 17.35 -48.83 40.70
CA ILE A 441 16.06 -48.47 41.30
C ILE A 441 15.76 -49.37 42.50
N ASP A 442 15.40 -48.74 43.61
CA ASP A 442 15.06 -49.43 44.85
C ASP A 442 13.65 -49.06 45.31
N LYS A 443 12.93 -50.04 45.87
CA LYS A 443 11.61 -49.77 46.44
C LYS A 443 11.76 -49.00 47.75
N VAL A 444 11.02 -47.91 47.89
CA VAL A 444 11.01 -47.11 49.13
C VAL A 444 10.36 -47.92 50.25
N PRO A 445 10.99 -48.01 51.44
CA PRO A 445 10.42 -48.74 52.56
C PRO A 445 9.03 -48.23 52.96
N GLU A 446 8.13 -49.14 53.36
CA GLU A 446 6.75 -48.81 53.75
C GLU A 446 6.70 -47.72 54.84
N SER A 447 7.65 -47.71 55.79
CA SER A 447 7.74 -46.70 56.85
C SER A 447 7.95 -45.26 56.36
N LYS A 448 8.44 -45.07 55.12
CA LYS A 448 8.70 -43.76 54.53
C LYS A 448 7.65 -43.36 53.47
N THR A 449 6.71 -44.23 53.15
CA THR A 449 5.72 -43.98 52.08
C THR A 449 4.84 -42.76 52.32
N GLU A 450 4.48 -42.45 53.58
CA GLU A 450 3.68 -41.26 53.89
C GLU A 450 4.45 -39.97 53.66
N ILE A 451 5.72 -39.93 54.06
CA ILE A 451 6.63 -38.80 53.84
C ILE A 451 6.87 -38.62 52.33
N ALA A 452 7.09 -39.73 51.62
CA ALA A 452 7.26 -39.73 50.17
C ALA A 452 6.01 -39.18 49.46
N MET A 453 4.81 -39.56 49.91
CA MET A 453 3.55 -39.07 49.35
C MET A 453 3.32 -37.58 49.61
N ASP A 454 3.55 -37.10 50.84
CA ASP A 454 3.45 -35.66 51.15
C ASP A 454 4.39 -34.84 50.27
N CYS A 455 5.63 -35.32 50.07
CA CYS A 455 6.57 -34.66 49.19
C CYS A 455 6.16 -34.73 47.72
N PHE A 456 5.80 -35.92 47.22
CA PHE A 456 5.49 -36.15 45.80
C PHE A 456 4.28 -35.34 45.35
N THR A 457 3.25 -35.24 46.19
CA THR A 457 2.02 -34.48 45.88
C THR A 457 2.21 -32.95 45.87
N LYS A 458 3.33 -32.43 46.38
CA LYS A 458 3.71 -31.01 46.19
C LYS A 458 4.06 -30.71 44.72
N THR A 459 4.59 -31.70 44.01
CA THR A 459 4.90 -31.61 42.57
C THR A 459 3.74 -32.14 41.72
N HIS A 460 3.11 -33.25 42.13
CA HIS A 460 2.05 -33.94 41.39
C HIS A 460 0.79 -34.10 42.24
N ALA A 461 0.04 -33.01 42.41
CA ALA A 461 -1.17 -33.00 43.24
C ALA A 461 -2.24 -33.99 42.73
N GLU A 462 -2.26 -34.28 41.43
CA GLU A 462 -3.17 -35.24 40.81
C GLU A 462 -2.91 -36.70 41.21
N ALA A 463 -1.72 -37.01 41.76
CA ALA A 463 -1.34 -38.36 42.15
C ALA A 463 -1.93 -38.80 43.50
N LYS A 464 -2.44 -37.85 44.29
CA LYS A 464 -3.03 -38.08 45.62
C LYS A 464 -4.08 -39.21 45.67
N PRO A 465 -5.09 -39.29 44.77
CA PRO A 465 -6.04 -40.38 44.76
C PRO A 465 -5.42 -41.76 44.51
N TRP A 466 -4.26 -41.85 43.83
CA TRP A 466 -3.67 -43.14 43.49
C TRP A 466 -3.12 -43.90 44.71
N LYS A 467 -2.88 -43.21 45.85
CA LYS A 467 -2.53 -43.86 47.14
C LYS A 467 -3.56 -44.92 47.57
N SER A 468 -4.82 -44.77 47.13
CA SER A 468 -5.89 -45.72 47.49
C SER A 468 -5.75 -47.09 46.82
N PHE A 469 -4.92 -47.20 45.77
CA PHE A 469 -4.66 -48.45 45.08
C PHE A 469 -3.47 -49.19 45.71
N HIS A 470 -3.65 -50.48 46.00
CA HIS A 470 -2.65 -51.30 46.72
C HIS A 470 -1.43 -51.67 45.87
N ASP A 471 -1.52 -51.55 44.54
CA ASP A 471 -0.45 -51.86 43.60
C ASP A 471 0.50 -50.68 43.33
N PHE A 472 0.19 -49.49 43.84
CA PHE A 472 1.05 -48.32 43.71
C PHE A 472 2.11 -48.26 44.81
N ASN A 473 3.37 -48.12 44.40
CA ASN A 473 4.52 -48.07 45.28
C ASN A 473 5.45 -46.90 44.93
N PHE A 474 6.21 -46.45 45.93
CA PHE A 474 7.28 -45.50 45.72
C PHE A 474 8.60 -46.21 45.39
N TYR A 475 9.32 -45.67 44.43
CA TYR A 475 10.62 -46.15 44.00
C TYR A 475 11.61 -44.99 43.99
N GLU A 476 12.82 -45.23 44.49
CA GLU A 476 13.92 -44.28 44.40
C GLU A 476 14.87 -44.73 43.27
N PHE A 477 15.04 -43.86 42.27
CA PHE A 477 16.00 -44.06 41.20
C PHE A 477 17.34 -43.43 41.58
N HIS A 478 18.34 -44.28 41.78
CA HIS A 478 19.69 -43.91 42.16
C HIS A 478 20.54 -43.60 40.92
N VAL A 479 20.87 -42.32 40.74
CA VAL A 479 21.65 -41.86 39.59
C VAL A 479 23.10 -42.30 39.71
N LYS A 480 23.62 -43.02 38.72
CA LYS A 480 25.02 -43.49 38.61
C LYS A 480 25.81 -42.79 37.49
N GLY A 481 25.12 -42.26 36.48
CA GLY A 481 25.75 -41.52 35.38
C GLY A 481 24.75 -40.69 34.61
N ILE A 482 25.19 -39.58 34.00
CA ILE A 482 24.33 -38.66 33.28
C ILE A 482 25.00 -38.26 31.96
N TYR A 483 24.26 -38.40 30.86
CA TYR A 483 24.67 -37.88 29.56
C TYR A 483 23.75 -36.73 29.16
N TYR A 484 24.33 -35.56 28.88
CA TYR A 484 23.61 -34.32 28.62
C TYR A 484 23.85 -33.82 27.20
N VAL A 485 22.78 -33.28 26.60
CA VAL A 485 22.79 -32.59 25.31
C VAL A 485 22.13 -31.23 25.50
N GLY A 486 22.89 -30.14 25.46
CA GLY A 486 22.38 -28.79 25.72
C GLY A 486 21.62 -28.14 24.55
N GLY A 487 21.73 -28.70 23.34
CA GLY A 487 21.06 -28.21 22.15
C GLY A 487 21.78 -28.65 20.87
N PHE A 488 21.32 -28.16 19.72
CA PHE A 488 21.86 -28.51 18.41
C PHE A 488 22.78 -27.38 17.87
N GLY A 489 23.76 -27.71 17.01
CA GLY A 489 24.58 -26.72 16.30
C GLY A 489 25.94 -26.36 16.92
N GLY A 490 26.49 -27.18 17.83
CA GLY A 490 27.90 -27.09 18.26
C GLY A 490 28.24 -25.98 19.28
N LEU A 491 27.30 -25.09 19.61
CA LEU A 491 27.49 -24.03 20.62
C LEU A 491 27.17 -24.46 22.06
N ASN A 492 26.52 -25.62 22.23
CA ASN A 492 26.06 -26.12 23.52
C ASN A 492 26.92 -27.28 23.99
N TYR A 493 27.07 -27.44 25.31
CA TYR A 493 27.76 -28.60 25.89
C TYR A 493 27.02 -29.90 25.54
N ILE A 494 27.77 -30.90 25.08
CA ILE A 494 27.29 -32.25 24.81
C ILE A 494 28.32 -33.21 25.40
N GLY A 495 27.91 -34.02 26.37
CA GLY A 495 28.83 -34.93 27.03
C GLY A 495 28.31 -35.47 28.36
N TRP A 496 29.18 -36.25 29.00
CA TRP A 496 28.94 -36.77 30.34
C TRP A 496 29.00 -35.66 31.38
N ILE A 497 28.08 -35.68 32.34
CA ILE A 497 28.16 -34.82 33.53
C ILE A 497 28.79 -35.65 34.66
N PRO A 498 29.87 -35.16 35.30
CA PRO A 498 30.44 -35.80 36.49
C PRO A 498 29.37 -35.99 37.59
N LEU A 499 29.31 -37.18 38.18
CA LEU A 499 28.25 -37.54 39.12
C LEU A 499 28.31 -36.68 40.40
N ASP A 500 29.51 -36.41 40.90
CA ASP A 500 29.78 -35.52 42.03
C ASP A 500 29.27 -34.10 41.77
N LEU A 501 29.50 -33.56 40.57
CA LEU A 501 29.00 -32.26 40.16
C LEU A 501 27.46 -32.21 40.16
N TYR A 502 26.81 -33.27 39.67
CA TYR A 502 25.36 -33.36 39.67
C TYR A 502 24.78 -33.43 41.09
N GLN A 503 25.34 -34.29 41.93
CA GLN A 503 24.86 -34.49 43.30
C GLN A 503 25.06 -33.23 44.15
N THR A 504 26.20 -32.54 44.01
CA THR A 504 26.48 -31.28 44.72
C THR A 504 25.60 -30.12 44.25
N ALA A 505 25.28 -30.05 42.96
CA ALA A 505 24.32 -29.06 42.44
C ALA A 505 22.91 -29.25 43.00
N GLY A 506 22.51 -30.49 43.31
CA GLY A 506 21.25 -30.81 43.99
C GLY A 506 21.17 -30.27 45.42
N PHE A 507 22.26 -30.38 46.18
CA PHE A 507 22.36 -29.87 47.55
C PHE A 507 22.21 -28.34 47.65
N GLY A 508 22.68 -27.59 46.65
CA GLY A 508 22.64 -26.13 46.66
C GLY A 508 21.23 -25.53 46.73
N ARG A 509 20.18 -26.26 46.33
CA ARG A 509 18.78 -25.78 46.41
C ARG A 509 18.11 -26.02 47.77
N LEU A 510 18.67 -26.87 48.63
CA LEU A 510 18.10 -27.15 49.96
C LEU A 510 18.59 -26.20 51.05
N VAL A 511 19.55 -25.31 50.74
CA VAL A 511 20.10 -24.33 51.69
C VAL A 511 19.49 -22.92 51.51
N GLU A 512 18.75 -22.67 50.43
CA GLU A 512 18.11 -21.37 50.13
C GLU A 512 16.57 -21.42 50.08
N GLN A 513 15.91 -22.24 50.92
CA GLN A 513 14.46 -22.10 51.17
C GLN A 513 14.15 -21.78 52.62
#